data_AF-A0A1B7XCB8-F1
#
_entry.id   AF-A0A1B7XCB8-F1
#
_cell.length_a   1.000
_cell.length_b   1.000
_cell.length_c   1.000
_cell.angle_alpha   90.00
_cell.angle_beta   90.00
_cell.angle_gamma   90.00
#
_symmetry.space_group_name_H-M   'P 1'
#
loop_
_entity.id
_entity.type
_entity.pdbx_description
1 polymer ?
#
loop_
_entity_poly.entity_id
_entity_poly.type
_entity_poly.pdbx_seq_one_letter_code
_entity_poly.pdbx_strand_id
1 'polypeptide(L)'
;MGKVLQVRVWASTYSEDEVRQEWPRLYELAFPKEQQLYVAKTGVIEMIETLVDACRFADWSDELKDYAKKPLDVLFVLCKELEAALSEWNPQKANQLTDKIEDALSDLEKDLPNE
;
A
#
# COMPACT_ATOMS: atom_id res chain seq x y z
N MET A 1 11.66 -8.25 25.51
CA MET A 1 12.63 -7.49 24.66
C MET A 1 13.80 -7.03 25.49
N GLY A 2 15.01 -7.01 24.91
CA GLY A 2 16.22 -6.51 25.57
C GLY A 2 16.14 -5.00 25.83
N LYS A 3 16.76 -4.55 26.92
CA LYS A 3 16.71 -3.14 27.38
C LYS A 3 17.54 -2.18 26.51
N VAL A 4 18.52 -2.70 25.77
CA VAL A 4 19.51 -1.92 25.00
C VAL A 4 19.56 -2.37 23.52
N LEU A 5 19.33 -3.66 23.26
CA LEU A 5 19.30 -4.22 21.91
C LEU A 5 17.92 -4.80 21.62
N GLN A 6 17.34 -4.40 20.48
CA GLN A 6 16.05 -4.88 19.99
C GLN A 6 16.25 -5.58 18.65
N VAL A 7 15.60 -6.74 18.48
CA VAL A 7 15.47 -7.41 17.19
C VAL A 7 14.11 -7.03 16.62
N ARG A 8 14.07 -6.56 15.36
CA ARG A 8 12.84 -6.19 14.65
C ARG A 8 12.66 -7.05 13.41
N VAL A 9 11.42 -7.38 13.12
CA VAL A 9 10.99 -8.04 11.89
C VAL A 9 10.22 -7.00 11.08
N TRP A 10 10.43 -7.00 9.77
CA TRP A 10 9.81 -6.05 8.85
C TRP A 10 9.55 -6.76 7.51
N ALA A 11 8.66 -6.21 6.69
CA ALA A 11 8.32 -6.73 5.36
C ALA A 11 8.75 -5.73 4.28
N SER A 12 9.26 -6.25 3.17
CA SER A 12 9.56 -5.50 1.94
C SER A 12 8.89 -6.13 0.74
N THR A 13 8.57 -5.30 -0.23
CA THR A 13 8.32 -5.72 -1.60
C THR A 13 9.55 -6.43 -2.19
N TYR A 14 9.34 -7.59 -2.80
CA TYR A 14 10.40 -8.36 -3.45
C TYR A 14 10.82 -7.78 -4.81
N SER A 15 9.83 -7.41 -5.62
CA SER A 15 10.02 -6.85 -6.96
C SER A 15 9.06 -5.66 -7.17
N GLU A 16 9.61 -4.47 -7.34
CA GLU A 16 8.81 -3.26 -7.63
C GLU A 16 8.19 -3.33 -9.04
N ASP A 17 8.85 -4.02 -9.98
CA ASP A 17 8.29 -4.28 -11.31
C ASP A 17 7.05 -5.17 -11.26
N GLU A 18 6.98 -6.12 -10.32
CA GLU A 18 5.80 -6.96 -10.13
C GLU A 18 4.62 -6.15 -9.57
N VAL A 19 4.86 -5.21 -8.64
CA VAL A 19 3.82 -4.31 -8.13
C VAL A 19 3.18 -3.53 -9.27
N ARG A 20 4.00 -3.01 -10.19
CA ARG A 20 3.52 -2.30 -11.37
C ARG A 20 2.74 -3.18 -12.34
N GLN A 21 3.10 -4.46 -12.45
CA GLN A 21 2.42 -5.41 -13.33
C GLN A 21 1.06 -5.84 -12.77
N GLU A 22 1.00 -6.07 -11.46
CA GLU A 22 -0.22 -6.52 -10.78
C GLU A 22 -1.25 -5.39 -10.61
N TRP A 23 -0.82 -4.18 -10.27
CA TRP A 23 -1.72 -3.02 -10.07
C TRP A 23 -1.28 -1.80 -10.90
N PRO A 24 -1.35 -1.88 -12.24
CA PRO A 24 -0.79 -0.85 -13.11
C PRO A 24 -1.45 0.51 -12.95
N ARG A 25 -2.78 0.58 -12.77
CA ARG A 25 -3.50 1.86 -12.68
C ARG A 25 -3.28 2.51 -11.32
N LEU A 26 -3.35 1.73 -10.24
CA LEU A 26 -2.99 2.21 -8.90
C LEU A 26 -1.53 2.65 -8.83
N TYR A 27 -0.62 1.93 -9.51
CA TYR A 27 0.78 2.32 -9.59
C TYR A 27 0.95 3.66 -10.32
N GLU A 28 0.28 3.88 -11.45
CA GLU A 28 0.35 5.16 -12.18
C GLU A 28 -0.26 6.32 -11.38
N LEU A 29 -1.34 6.07 -10.63
CA LEU A 29 -1.92 7.05 -9.70
C LEU A 29 -0.98 7.43 -8.55
N ALA A 30 -0.32 6.42 -7.97
CA ALA A 30 0.60 6.62 -6.86
C ALA A 30 1.91 7.29 -7.32
N PHE A 31 2.43 6.86 -8.46
CA PHE A 31 3.74 7.27 -8.97
C PHE A 31 3.62 7.78 -10.40
N PRO A 32 3.11 9.01 -10.62
CA PRO A 32 3.08 9.64 -11.93
C PRO A 32 4.48 9.66 -12.56
N LYS A 33 4.57 9.51 -13.88
CA LYS A 33 5.85 9.37 -14.62
C LYS A 33 6.84 10.49 -14.33
N GLU A 34 6.34 11.70 -14.07
CA GLU A 34 7.13 12.89 -13.76
C GLU A 34 7.81 12.78 -12.39
N GLN A 35 7.25 11.98 -11.47
CA GLN A 35 7.71 11.83 -10.09
C GLN A 35 8.53 10.56 -9.87
N GLN A 36 8.43 9.56 -10.76
CA GLN A 36 9.11 8.26 -10.64
C GLN A 36 10.64 8.36 -10.47
N LEU A 37 11.28 9.39 -11.03
CA LEU A 37 12.74 9.59 -10.91
C LEU A 37 13.19 10.06 -9.51
N TYR A 38 12.26 10.52 -8.69
CA TYR A 38 12.54 11.09 -7.36
C TYR A 38 12.09 10.19 -6.21
N VAL A 39 11.37 9.11 -6.52
CA VAL A 39 10.86 8.16 -5.51
C VAL A 39 11.92 7.11 -5.25
N ALA A 40 12.31 6.96 -3.98
CA ALA A 40 13.37 6.04 -3.58
C ALA A 40 12.94 4.56 -3.56
N LYS A 41 11.63 4.30 -3.42
CA LYS A 41 11.01 2.97 -3.37
C LYS A 41 9.58 3.01 -3.88
N THR A 42 9.22 2.08 -4.75
CA THR A 42 7.87 1.96 -5.33
C THR A 42 7.19 0.64 -4.99
N GLY A 43 7.37 0.19 -3.75
CA GLY A 43 6.78 -1.04 -3.22
C GLY A 43 5.29 -0.93 -2.88
N VAL A 44 4.70 -2.05 -2.45
CA VAL A 44 3.27 -2.17 -2.09
C VAL A 44 2.87 -1.20 -0.98
N ILE A 45 3.65 -1.14 0.11
CA ILE A 45 3.34 -0.28 1.25
C ILE A 45 3.50 1.19 0.86
N GLU A 46 4.58 1.52 0.14
CA GLU A 46 4.82 2.87 -0.37
C GLU A 46 3.71 3.32 -1.33
N MET A 47 3.20 2.42 -2.18
CA MET A 47 2.07 2.69 -3.07
C MET A 47 0.80 3.01 -2.28
N ILE A 48 0.46 2.19 -1.28
CA ILE A 48 -0.72 2.42 -0.43
C ILE A 48 -0.62 3.76 0.30
N GLU A 49 0.52 4.05 0.93
CA GLU A 49 0.72 5.33 1.65
C GLU A 49 0.58 6.52 0.69
N THR A 50 1.17 6.41 -0.50
CA THR A 50 1.08 7.46 -1.52
C THR A 50 -0.35 7.66 -2.02
N LEU A 51 -1.11 6.58 -2.25
CA LEU A 51 -2.52 6.66 -2.66
C LEU A 51 -3.42 7.25 -1.56
N VAL A 52 -3.19 6.89 -0.31
CA VAL A 52 -3.94 7.46 0.84
C VAL A 52 -3.70 8.96 0.94
N ASP A 53 -2.46 9.41 0.75
CA ASP A 53 -2.13 10.83 0.74
C ASP A 53 -2.68 11.53 -0.50
N ALA A 54 -2.55 10.94 -1.69
CA ALA A 54 -3.10 11.47 -2.93
C ALA A 54 -4.62 11.60 -2.87
N CYS A 55 -5.34 10.63 -2.30
CA CYS A 55 -6.79 10.72 -2.10
C CYS A 55 -7.21 11.94 -1.26
N ARG A 56 -6.32 12.42 -0.38
CA ARG A 56 -6.57 13.59 0.50
C ARG A 56 -6.15 14.91 -0.14
N PHE A 57 -5.05 14.91 -0.88
CA PHE A 57 -4.36 16.13 -1.29
C PHE A 57 -4.25 16.33 -2.80
N ALA A 58 -4.31 15.26 -3.59
CA ALA A 58 -4.25 15.34 -5.04
C ALA A 58 -5.59 15.81 -5.63
N ASP A 59 -5.51 16.32 -6.86
CA ASP A 59 -6.65 16.85 -7.58
C ASP A 59 -7.33 15.76 -8.44
N TRP A 60 -7.65 14.63 -7.80
CA TRP A 60 -8.44 13.56 -8.42
C TRP A 60 -9.89 13.99 -8.63
N SER A 61 -10.55 13.39 -9.60
CA SER A 61 -11.99 13.56 -9.81
C SER A 61 -12.79 13.15 -8.55
N ASP A 62 -13.92 13.81 -8.31
CA ASP A 62 -14.77 13.49 -7.15
C ASP A 62 -15.25 12.04 -7.16
N GLU A 63 -15.54 11.49 -8.35
CA GLU A 63 -15.91 10.08 -8.54
C GLU A 63 -14.80 9.12 -8.08
N LEU A 64 -13.55 9.39 -8.47
CA LEU A 64 -12.41 8.58 -8.06
C LEU A 64 -12.17 8.68 -6.55
N LYS A 65 -12.24 9.89 -5.98
CA LYS A 65 -12.08 10.10 -4.53
C LYS A 65 -13.15 9.36 -3.73
N ASP A 66 -14.43 9.50 -4.10
CA ASP A 66 -15.53 8.86 -3.38
C ASP A 66 -15.46 7.32 -3.46
N TYR A 67 -15.04 6.79 -4.61
CA TYR A 67 -14.83 5.35 -4.79
C TYR A 67 -13.63 4.85 -3.98
N ALA A 68 -12.47 5.51 -4.08
CA ALA A 68 -11.22 5.02 -3.52
C ALA A 68 -11.08 5.25 -2.01
N LYS A 69 -11.75 6.26 -1.44
CA LYS A 69 -11.58 6.67 -0.04
C LYS A 69 -11.76 5.53 0.96
N LYS A 70 -12.88 4.80 0.88
CA LYS A 70 -13.20 3.75 1.84
C LYS A 70 -12.26 2.54 1.70
N PRO A 71 -11.98 2.00 0.49
CA PRO A 71 -10.96 0.97 0.31
C PRO A 71 -9.58 1.38 0.80
N LEU A 72 -9.14 2.62 0.51
CA LEU A 72 -7.84 3.13 0.94
C LEU A 72 -7.74 3.28 2.47
N ASP A 73 -8.81 3.71 3.14
CA ASP A 73 -8.87 3.72 4.60
C ASP A 73 -8.73 2.30 5.20
N VAL A 74 -9.34 1.29 4.57
CA VAL A 74 -9.19 -0.12 4.98
C VAL A 74 -7.77 -0.62 4.76
N LEU A 75 -7.19 -0.35 3.59
CA LEU A 75 -5.81 -0.71 3.27
C LEU A 75 -4.81 -0.08 4.26
N PHE A 76 -5.01 1.20 4.61
CA PHE A 76 -4.19 1.87 5.61
C PHE A 76 -4.25 1.17 6.96
N VAL A 77 -5.44 0.77 7.42
CA VAL A 77 -5.60 0.01 8.67
C VAL A 77 -4.91 -1.34 8.58
N LEU A 78 -5.05 -2.07 7.47
CA LEU A 78 -4.37 -3.35 7.27
C LEU A 78 -2.84 -3.22 7.33
N CYS A 79 -2.27 -2.16 6.73
CA CYS A 79 -0.84 -1.86 6.84
C CYS A 79 -0.41 -1.62 8.30
N LYS A 80 -1.21 -0.90 9.10
CA LYS A 80 -0.92 -0.71 10.53
C LYS A 80 -1.07 -1.98 11.34
N GLU A 81 -2.04 -2.84 11.01
CA GLU A 81 -2.15 -4.17 11.62
C GLU A 81 -0.97 -5.08 11.27
N LEU A 82 -0.44 -4.98 10.05
CA LEU A 82 0.75 -5.73 9.61
C LEU A 82 1.97 -5.29 10.40
N GLU A 83 2.19 -3.99 10.52
CA GLU A 83 3.29 -3.41 11.33
C GLU A 83 3.21 -3.88 12.79
N ALA A 84 2.00 -3.90 13.37
CA ALA A 84 1.77 -4.41 14.72
C ALA A 84 2.06 -5.91 14.82
N ALA A 85 1.57 -6.74 13.88
CA ALA A 85 1.80 -8.18 13.88
C ALA A 85 3.29 -8.53 13.77
N LEU A 86 4.04 -7.81 12.93
CA LEU A 86 5.48 -7.97 12.79
C LEU A 86 6.22 -7.57 14.07
N SER A 87 5.78 -6.50 14.73
CA SER A 87 6.33 -6.05 16.02
C SER A 87 6.08 -7.03 17.16
N GLU A 88 4.94 -7.73 17.13
CA GLU A 88 4.57 -8.79 18.08
C GLU A 88 5.19 -10.15 17.75
N TRP A 89 5.97 -10.25 16.66
CA TRP A 89 6.49 -11.51 16.12
C TRP A 89 5.41 -12.57 15.89
N ASN A 90 4.30 -12.15 15.28
CA ASN A 90 3.21 -13.03 14.88
C ASN A 90 3.23 -13.29 13.36
N PRO A 91 4.06 -14.23 12.86
CA PRO A 91 4.23 -14.45 11.43
C PRO A 91 2.98 -15.01 10.75
N GLN A 92 2.16 -15.80 11.45
CA GLN A 92 0.91 -16.31 10.87
C GLN A 92 -0.06 -15.16 10.57
N LYS A 93 -0.21 -14.23 11.52
CA LYS A 93 -1.05 -13.05 11.32
C LYS A 93 -0.46 -12.13 10.25
N ALA A 94 0.86 -11.93 10.24
CA ALA A 94 1.52 -11.12 9.22
C ALA A 94 1.25 -11.65 7.81
N ASN A 95 1.40 -12.95 7.57
CA ASN A 95 1.11 -13.56 6.26
C ASN A 95 -0.38 -13.41 5.88
N GLN A 96 -1.31 -13.64 6.81
CA GLN A 96 -2.73 -13.43 6.53
C GLN A 96 -3.07 -11.97 6.20
N LEU A 97 -2.31 -11.01 6.75
CA LEU A 97 -2.50 -9.60 6.47
C LEU A 97 -1.90 -9.22 5.11
N THR A 98 -0.77 -9.80 4.70
CA THR A 98 -0.24 -9.59 3.35
C THR A 98 -1.23 -10.08 2.30
N ASP A 99 -1.78 -11.28 2.46
CA ASP A 99 -2.78 -11.83 1.53
C ASP A 99 -4.00 -10.89 1.42
N LYS A 100 -4.51 -10.39 2.55
CA LYS A 100 -5.65 -9.45 2.57
C LYS A 100 -5.33 -8.10 1.94
N ILE A 101 -4.11 -7.61 2.08
CA ILE A 101 -3.68 -6.35 1.45
C ILE A 101 -3.67 -6.53 -0.06
N GLU A 102 -3.08 -7.61 -0.55
CA GLU A 102 -3.00 -7.91 -1.99
C GLU A 102 -4.40 -8.14 -2.60
N ASP A 103 -5.28 -8.85 -1.91
CA ASP A 103 -6.68 -9.02 -2.31
C ASP A 103 -7.41 -7.67 -2.39
N ALA A 104 -7.28 -6.83 -1.36
CA ALA A 104 -7.94 -5.52 -1.31
C ALA A 104 -7.41 -4.54 -2.37
N LEU A 105 -6.11 -4.57 -2.68
CA LEU A 105 -5.54 -3.82 -3.79
C LEU A 105 -6.07 -4.31 -5.14
N SER A 106 -6.15 -5.63 -5.31
CA SER A 106 -6.65 -6.23 -6.55
C SER A 106 -8.13 -5.90 -6.78
N ASP A 107 -8.93 -5.86 -5.72
CA ASP A 107 -10.33 -5.45 -5.82
C ASP A 107 -10.48 -3.95 -6.10
N LEU A 108 -9.62 -3.11 -5.51
CA LEU A 108 -9.60 -1.68 -5.78
C LEU A 108 -9.18 -1.38 -7.24
N GLU A 109 -8.20 -2.09 -7.78
CA GLU A 109 -7.70 -1.92 -9.16
C GLU A 109 -8.78 -2.28 -10.20
N LYS A 110 -9.54 -3.36 -9.98
CA LYS A 110 -10.54 -3.88 -10.94
C LYS A 110 -11.63 -2.86 -11.25
N ASP A 111 -12.16 -2.23 -10.22
CA ASP A 111 -13.34 -1.37 -10.29
C ASP A 111 -12.96 0.13 -10.22
N LEU A 112 -11.67 0.45 -10.37
CA LEU A 112 -11.16 1.81 -10.34
C LEU A 112 -11.78 2.65 -11.47
N PRO A 113 -12.43 3.80 -11.17
CA PRO A 113 -12.90 4.74 -12.18
C PRO A 113 -11.76 5.24 -13.06
N ASN A 114 -12.05 5.57 -14.32
CA ASN A 114 -11.06 6.21 -15.19
C ASN A 114 -10.83 7.65 -14.69
N GLU A 115 -9.56 8.02 -14.48
CA GLU A 115 -9.15 9.39 -14.21
C GLU A 115 -8.99 10.20 -15.51
#